data_AF-X1MLR9-F1
#
_entry.id   AF-X1MLR9-F1
#
_cell.length_a   1.000
_cell.length_b   1.000
_cell.length_c   1.000
_cell.angle_alpha   90.00
_cell.angle_beta   90.00
_cell.angle_gamma   90.00
#
_symmetry.space_group_name_H-M   'P 1'
#
loop_
_entity.id
_entity.type
_entity.pdbx_description
1 polymer ?
#
loop_
_entity_poly.entity_id
_entity_poly.type
_entity_poly.pdbx_seq_one_letter_code
_entity_poly.pdbx_strand_id
1 'polypeptide(L)'
;GDKIGADKKAPIEAALTKLKDAHKAQDLAAIDAAMTEMNTAWTAASEEMYKATQDAQGAQPGADAGAGASAGAAGDNVEDAQFEEVK
;
A
#
# COMPACT_ATOMS: atom_id res chain seq x y z
N GLY A 1 3.06 -10.59 1.28
CA GLY A 1 3.18 -10.59 2.75
C GLY A 1 4.06 -9.45 3.22
N ASP A 2 5.31 -9.39 2.74
CA ASP A 2 6.35 -8.52 3.30
C ASP A 2 6.17 -7.01 3.10
N LYS A 3 5.24 -6.57 2.25
CA LYS A 3 4.97 -5.13 2.02
C LYS A 3 3.91 -4.53 2.95
N ILE A 4 3.20 -5.35 3.72
CA ILE A 4 2.23 -4.88 4.71
C ILE A 4 2.90 -4.93 6.07
N GLY A 5 3.14 -3.75 6.67
CA GLY A 5 3.76 -3.64 7.99
C GLY A 5 3.00 -4.44 9.05
N ALA A 6 3.72 -4.93 10.08
CA ALA A 6 3.16 -5.80 11.12
C ALA A 6 1.91 -5.18 11.79
N ASP A 7 1.91 -3.87 12.01
CA ASP A 7 0.81 -3.11 12.59
C ASP A 7 -0.47 -3.13 11.74
N LYS A 8 -0.34 -3.30 10.42
CA LYS A 8 -1.46 -3.40 9.47
C LYS A 8 -1.88 -4.84 9.23
N LYS A 9 -0.97 -5.80 9.42
CA LYS A 9 -1.26 -7.23 9.34
C LYS A 9 -2.12 -7.71 10.51
N ALA A 10 -1.88 -7.21 11.71
CA ALA A 10 -2.62 -7.57 12.92
C ALA A 10 -4.15 -7.43 12.79
N PRO A 11 -4.72 -6.29 12.35
CA PRO A 11 -6.17 -6.15 12.19
C PRO A 11 -6.76 -7.07 11.12
N ILE A 12 -6.01 -7.36 10.04
CA ILE A 12 -6.44 -8.32 8.99
C ILE A 12 -6.51 -9.75 9.56
N GLU A 13 -5.49 -10.17 10.33
CA GLU A 13 -5.47 -11.50 10.97
C GLU A 13 -6.54 -11.65 12.05
N ALA A 14 -6.84 -10.58 12.79
CA ALA A 14 -7.93 -10.56 13.75
C ALA A 14 -9.29 -10.72 13.05
N ALA A 15 -9.56 -9.96 11.98
CA ALA A 15 -10.79 -10.09 11.20
C ALA A 15 -10.92 -11.49 10.57
N LEU A 16 -9.83 -12.05 10.06
CA LEU A 16 -9.81 -13.42 9.53
C LEU A 16 -10.15 -14.47 10.60
N THR A 17 -9.67 -14.28 11.84
CA THR A 17 -9.98 -15.18 12.95
C THR A 17 -11.47 -15.09 13.31
N LYS A 18 -12.00 -13.88 13.44
CA LYS A 18 -13.44 -13.66 13.65
C LYS A 18 -14.29 -14.30 12.55
N LEU A 19 -13.91 -14.13 11.29
CA LEU A 19 -14.62 -14.73 10.16
C LEU A 19 -14.63 -16.26 10.25
N LYS A 20 -13.49 -16.88 10.59
CA LYS A 20 -13.41 -18.34 10.78
C LYS A 20 -14.34 -18.81 11.89
N ASP A 21 -14.39 -18.10 13.00
CA ASP A 21 -15.22 -18.49 14.14
C ASP A 21 -16.71 -18.26 13.87
N ALA A 22 -17.06 -17.14 13.22
CA ALA A 22 -18.42 -16.87 12.73
C ALA A 22 -18.89 -17.94 11.74
N HIS A 23 -18.02 -18.36 10.80
CA HIS A 23 -18.30 -19.43 9.85
C HIS A 23 -18.50 -20.78 10.54
N LYS A 24 -17.67 -21.14 11.53
CA LYS A 24 -17.87 -22.36 12.33
C LYS A 24 -19.19 -22.34 13.09
N ALA A 25 -19.56 -21.17 13.63
CA ALA A 25 -20.82 -20.97 14.33
C ALA A 25 -22.04 -20.85 13.40
N GLN A 26 -21.81 -20.78 12.08
CA GLN A 26 -22.83 -20.51 11.06
C GLN A 26 -23.61 -19.22 11.33
N ASP A 27 -22.97 -18.24 11.97
CA ASP A 27 -23.55 -16.94 12.28
C ASP A 27 -23.37 -16.00 11.10
N LEU A 28 -24.40 -15.91 10.26
CA LEU A 28 -24.39 -15.09 9.05
C LEU A 28 -24.17 -13.60 9.34
N ALA A 29 -24.72 -13.09 10.44
CA ALA A 29 -24.55 -11.68 10.81
C ALA A 29 -23.10 -11.39 11.23
N ALA A 30 -22.48 -12.30 11.98
CA ALA A 30 -21.08 -12.19 12.34
C ALA A 30 -20.12 -12.38 11.14
N ILE A 31 -20.50 -13.23 10.17
CA ILE A 31 -19.75 -13.37 8.91
C ILE A 31 -19.75 -12.05 8.14
N ASP A 32 -20.91 -11.42 7.95
CA ASP A 32 -21.02 -10.14 7.23
C ASP A 32 -20.24 -9.02 7.94
N ALA A 33 -20.31 -8.97 9.27
CA ALA A 33 -19.54 -8.03 10.07
C ALA A 33 -18.02 -8.27 9.90
N ALA A 34 -17.56 -9.52 10.02
CA ALA A 34 -16.15 -9.86 9.87
C ALA A 34 -15.62 -9.62 8.45
N MET A 35 -16.45 -9.84 7.43
CA MET A 35 -16.13 -9.51 6.03
C MET A 35 -15.99 -7.99 5.82
N THR A 36 -16.86 -7.20 6.44
CA THR A 36 -16.76 -5.73 6.41
C THR A 36 -15.48 -5.26 7.10
N GLU A 37 -15.21 -5.76 8.31
CA GLU A 37 -13.98 -5.45 9.05
C GLU A 37 -12.72 -5.81 8.25
N MET A 38 -12.72 -6.97 7.60
CA MET A 38 -11.58 -7.43 6.79
C MET A 38 -11.35 -6.53 5.56
N ASN A 39 -12.42 -6.09 4.89
CA ASN A 39 -12.31 -5.13 3.79
C ASN A 39 -11.78 -3.77 4.27
N THR A 40 -12.29 -3.24 5.37
CA THR A 40 -11.80 -1.97 5.94
C THR A 40 -10.31 -2.06 6.31
N ALA A 41 -9.89 -3.14 6.96
CA ALA A 41 -8.50 -3.36 7.33
C ALA A 41 -7.59 -3.45 6.09
N TRP A 42 -8.04 -4.12 5.02
CA TRP A 42 -7.30 -4.22 3.77
C TRP A 42 -7.19 -2.88 3.04
N THR A 43 -8.28 -2.11 2.95
CA THR A 43 -8.28 -0.77 2.37
C THR A 43 -7.31 0.15 3.11
N ALA A 44 -7.39 0.20 4.45
CA ALA A 44 -6.49 1.01 5.26
C ALA A 44 -5.02 0.60 5.09
N ALA A 45 -4.73 -0.70 5.02
CA ALA A 45 -3.39 -1.21 4.74
C ALA A 45 -2.89 -0.78 3.35
N SER A 46 -3.76 -0.81 2.34
CA SER A 46 -3.41 -0.43 0.97
C SER A 46 -3.17 1.08 0.83
N GLU A 47 -4.03 1.92 1.42
CA GLU A 47 -3.86 3.38 1.41
C GLU A 47 -2.54 3.80 2.05
N GLU A 48 -2.16 3.15 3.14
CA GLU A 48 -0.92 3.47 3.82
C GLU A 48 0.31 2.96 3.06
N MET A 49 0.20 1.85 2.34
CA MET A 49 1.24 1.42 1.40
C MET A 49 1.44 2.44 0.29
N TYR A 50 0.35 3.02 -0.25
CA TYR A 50 0.43 4.11 -1.22
C TYR A 50 1.07 5.37 -0.61
N LYS A 51 0.67 5.78 0.59
CA LYS A 51 1.28 6.92 1.31
C LYS A 51 2.76 6.70 1.59
N ALA A 52 3.13 5.54 2.11
CA ALA A 52 4.52 5.18 2.37
C ALA A 52 5.37 5.16 1.08
N THR A 53 4.77 4.78 -0.05
CA THR A 53 5.44 4.83 -1.36
C THR A 53 5.59 6.28 -1.86
N GLN A 54 4.58 7.13 -1.69
CA GLN A 54 4.64 8.56 -2.03
C GLN A 54 5.66 9.31 -1.16
N ASP A 55 5.67 9.08 0.15
CA ASP A 55 6.62 9.70 1.08
C ASP A 55 8.06 9.23 0.79
N ALA A 56 8.25 7.98 0.37
CA ALA A 56 9.55 7.47 -0.08
C ALA A 56 10.01 8.08 -1.42
N GLN A 57 9.09 8.51 -2.28
CA GLN A 57 9.40 9.23 -3.54
C GLN A 57 9.56 10.74 -3.34
N GLY A 58 8.99 11.32 -2.27
CA GLY A 58 9.10 12.74 -1.92
C GLY A 58 10.42 13.14 -1.24
N ALA A 59 11.27 12.17 -0.87
CA ALA A 59 12.61 12.42 -0.34
C ALA A 59 13.66 12.50 -1.47
N GLN A 60 13.48 13.41 -2.43
CA GLN A 60 14.61 13.92 -3.22
C GLN A 60 15.19 15.15 -2.50
N PRO A 61 16.49 15.15 -2.14
CA PRO A 61 17.13 16.28 -1.48
C PRO A 61 16.96 17.55 -2.30
N GLY A 62 16.63 18.62 -1.59
CA GLY A 62 16.45 19.95 -2.16
C GLY A 62 17.66 20.42 -2.97
N ALA A 63 17.34 21.38 -3.84
CA ALA A 63 18.27 22.21 -4.57
C ALA A 63 19.48 22.65 -3.71
N ASP A 64 20.68 22.22 -4.11
CA ASP A 64 21.82 23.12 -4.28
C ASP A 64 22.99 22.41 -5.00
N ALA A 65 23.76 23.20 -5.74
CA ALA A 65 25.10 22.94 -6.24
C ALA A 65 25.33 21.86 -7.32
N GLY A 66 25.22 22.30 -8.59
CA GLY A 66 26.42 22.48 -9.41
C GLY A 66 27.06 21.26 -10.09
N ALA A 67 27.04 21.31 -11.43
CA ALA A 67 28.07 20.81 -12.35
C ALA A 67 28.39 19.31 -12.38
N GLY A 68 28.16 18.70 -13.54
CA GLY A 68 28.87 17.47 -13.90
C GLY A 68 28.07 16.54 -14.78
N ALA A 69 28.09 16.82 -16.09
CA ALA A 69 27.67 15.87 -17.10
C ALA A 69 28.46 14.56 -17.02
N SER A 70 27.77 13.49 -17.41
CA SER A 70 28.29 12.30 -18.08
C SER A 70 28.53 11.03 -17.24
N ALA A 71 27.57 10.13 -17.42
CA ALA A 71 27.73 8.73 -17.84
C ALA A 71 28.17 7.68 -16.82
N GLY A 72 27.26 6.73 -16.56
CA GLY A 72 27.66 5.42 -16.06
C GLY A 72 26.53 4.51 -15.56
N ALA A 73 25.84 3.87 -16.50
CA ALA A 73 25.21 2.54 -16.37
C ALA A 73 23.74 2.39 -15.90
N ALA A 74 22.99 1.72 -16.79
CA ALA A 74 21.78 0.93 -16.56
C ALA A 74 20.47 1.68 -16.29
N GLY A 75 20.02 2.41 -17.31
CA GLY A 75 18.59 2.69 -17.49
C GLY A 75 17.93 1.49 -18.17
N ASP A 76 16.98 0.86 -17.48
CA ASP A 76 15.95 0.05 -18.10
C ASP A 76 14.64 0.23 -17.32
N ASN A 77 13.75 1.01 -17.92
CA ASN A 77 12.29 1.09 -17.73
C ASN A 77 11.75 1.29 -16.30
N VAL A 78 11.26 2.50 -16.01
CA VAL A 78 9.83 2.83 -16.10
C VAL A 78 9.70 4.34 -16.23
N GLU A 79 9.03 4.72 -17.30
CA GLU A 79 8.79 6.07 -17.77
C GLU A 79 8.04 6.91 -16.74
N ASP A 80 8.58 8.10 -16.50
CA ASP A 80 7.89 9.23 -15.92
C ASP A 80 6.66 9.50 -16.77
N ALA A 81 5.48 9.16 -16.25
CA ALA A 81 4.20 9.35 -16.92
C ALA A 81 3.89 10.85 -16.99
N GLN A 82 4.52 11.52 -17.95
CA GLN A 82 4.24 12.89 -18.32
C GLN A 82 2.82 12.94 -18.90
N PHE A 83 1.88 13.30 -18.03
CA PHE A 83 0.50 13.59 -18.35
C PHE A 83 0.48 14.84 -19.24
N GLU A 84 0.55 14.67 -20.55
CA GLU A 84 0.30 15.75 -21.50
C GLU A 84 -1.22 15.95 -21.63
N GLU A 85 -1.67 17.11 -21.18
CA GLU A 85 -3.04 17.61 -21.25
C GLU A 85 -3.55 17.58 -22.70
N VAL A 86 -4.46 16.67 -23.03
CA VAL A 86 -5.11 16.69 -24.34
C VAL A 86 -6.33 17.60 -24.28
N LYS A 87 -6.18 18.76 -24.93
CA LYS A 87 -7.23 19.71 -25.29
C LYS A 87 -8.10 19.17 -26.44
#